data_AF-A0A7S3GQH0-F1
#
_entry.id   AF-A0A7S3GQH0-F1
#
_cell.length_a   1.000
_cell.length_b   1.000
_cell.length_c   1.000
_cell.angle_alpha   90.00
_cell.angle_beta   90.00
_cell.angle_gamma   90.00
#
_symmetry.space_group_name_H-M   'P 1'
#
loop_
_entity.id
_entity.type
_entity.pdbx_description
1 polymer ?
#
loop_
_entity_poly.entity_id
_entity_poly.type
_entity_poly.pdbx_seq_one_letter_code
_entity_poly.pdbx_strand_id
1 'polypeptide(L)'
;DRFVRPNETVTDYRTHITGITAETMQKKGVLREDTARKMTSELLDDKIVVGHALQNDFQALLLSHPHALIRDTAVFKPLRVPGWEKKTPSLARLSEHWLQQKLHEGEHDSVEDARAALRLYRLRSRQWEKQLKSIMGNYRVGSSNNASAADDGVEDDAGEPVERKPAASARSSGSGASATAAAAQQAARAAAAAAAASRTPNAGKKKRK
;
A
#
# COMPACT_ATOMS: atom_id res chain seq x y z
N ASP A 1 -9.62 -1.84 -6.07
CA ASP A 1 -9.61 -2.76 -4.95
C ASP A 1 -11.00 -3.39 -4.77
N ARG A 2 -11.05 -4.68 -4.44
CA ARG A 2 -12.28 -5.48 -4.28
C ARG A 2 -12.05 -6.60 -3.26
N PHE A 3 -13.01 -6.80 -2.36
CA PHE A 3 -13.03 -7.97 -1.47
C PHE A 3 -13.56 -9.21 -2.19
N VAL A 4 -13.05 -10.37 -1.79
CA VAL A 4 -13.43 -11.68 -2.36
C VAL A 4 -13.89 -12.59 -1.23
N ARG A 5 -15.02 -13.26 -1.43
CA ARG A 5 -15.52 -14.31 -0.56
C ARG A 5 -15.00 -15.66 -1.06
N PRO A 6 -14.19 -16.37 -0.26
CA PRO A 6 -13.77 -17.74 -0.59
C PRO A 6 -14.95 -18.69 -0.69
N ASN A 7 -14.79 -19.76 -1.47
CA ASN A 7 -15.80 -20.82 -1.57
C ASN A 7 -15.87 -21.66 -0.28
N GLU A 8 -14.77 -21.75 0.46
CA GLU A 8 -14.68 -22.47 1.73
C GLU A 8 -15.01 -21.59 2.94
N THR A 9 -15.38 -22.22 4.06
CA THR A 9 -15.67 -21.52 5.31
C THR A 9 -14.40 -20.95 5.92
N VAL A 10 -14.38 -19.63 6.14
CA VAL A 10 -13.25 -18.95 6.79
C VAL A 10 -13.22 -19.27 8.28
N THR A 11 -12.12 -19.87 8.74
CA THR A 11 -11.87 -20.18 10.16
C THR A 11 -11.25 -19.01 10.92
N ASP A 12 -10.34 -18.27 10.29
CA ASP A 12 -9.70 -17.08 10.84
C ASP A 12 -9.48 -16.02 9.74
N TYR A 13 -10.01 -14.82 9.97
CA TYR A 13 -9.84 -13.68 9.07
C TYR A 13 -8.50 -12.97 9.22
N ARG A 14 -7.77 -13.25 10.31
CA ARG A 14 -6.51 -12.58 10.68
C ARG A 14 -6.67 -11.07 10.67
N THR A 15 -7.74 -10.56 11.28
CA THR A 15 -8.13 -9.14 11.24
C THR A 15 -7.02 -8.20 11.69
N HIS A 16 -6.20 -8.61 12.66
CA HIS A 16 -5.05 -7.82 13.13
C HIS A 16 -3.96 -7.57 12.05
N ILE A 17 -3.97 -8.36 10.97
CA ILE A 17 -3.05 -8.23 9.83
C ILE A 17 -3.79 -7.66 8.62
N THR A 18 -4.99 -8.17 8.33
CA THR A 18 -5.69 -7.89 7.06
C THR A 18 -6.73 -6.78 7.15
N GLY A 19 -7.16 -6.39 8.36
CA GLY A 19 -8.30 -5.49 8.55
C GLY A 19 -9.66 -6.09 8.21
N ILE A 20 -9.68 -7.34 7.74
CA ILE A 20 -10.89 -7.99 7.26
C ILE A 20 -11.68 -8.54 8.45
N THR A 21 -12.96 -8.21 8.49
CA THR A 21 -13.93 -8.72 9.47
C THR A 21 -15.02 -9.53 8.77
N ALA A 22 -15.72 -10.38 9.53
CA ALA A 22 -16.88 -11.11 9.03
C ALA A 22 -17.98 -10.17 8.48
N GLU A 23 -18.13 -8.99 9.07
CA GLU A 23 -19.04 -7.95 8.58
C GLU A 23 -18.61 -7.40 7.22
N THR A 24 -17.31 -7.19 7.01
CA THR A 24 -16.77 -6.74 5.71
C THR A 24 -17.09 -7.75 4.60
N MET A 25 -17.10 -9.04 4.93
CA MET A 25 -17.48 -10.09 3.98
C MET A 25 -18.98 -10.16 3.66
N GLN A 26 -19.83 -9.51 4.45
CA GLN A 26 -21.28 -9.44 4.21
C GLN A 26 -21.71 -8.17 3.45
N LYS A 27 -20.80 -7.20 3.28
CA LYS A 27 -21.06 -5.96 2.55
C LYS A 27 -21.43 -6.23 1.08
N LYS A 28 -22.29 -5.37 0.52
CA LYS A 28 -22.60 -5.39 -0.92
C LYS A 28 -21.32 -5.10 -1.72
N GLY A 29 -21.06 -5.90 -2.75
CA GLY A 29 -19.92 -5.71 -3.65
C GLY A 29 -18.71 -6.62 -3.41
N VAL A 30 -18.79 -7.54 -2.45
CA VAL A 30 -17.83 -8.65 -2.31
C VAL A 30 -18.03 -9.63 -3.47
N LEU A 31 -16.95 -9.95 -4.18
CA LEU A 31 -16.97 -10.86 -5.33
C LEU A 31 -16.93 -12.32 -4.88
N ARG A 32 -17.49 -13.21 -5.70
CA ARG A 32 -17.22 -14.65 -5.57
C ARG A 32 -15.81 -14.94 -6.05
N GLU A 33 -15.16 -15.92 -5.42
CA GLU A 33 -13.80 -16.34 -5.73
C GLU A 33 -13.59 -16.63 -7.23
N ASP A 34 -14.47 -17.43 -7.84
CA ASP A 34 -14.37 -17.80 -9.26
C ASP A 34 -14.41 -16.57 -10.19
N THR A 35 -15.28 -15.61 -9.88
CA THR A 35 -15.42 -14.36 -10.63
C THR A 35 -14.18 -13.49 -10.47
N ALA A 36 -13.69 -13.32 -9.24
CA ALA A 36 -12.49 -12.54 -8.97
C ALA A 36 -11.25 -13.15 -9.65
N ARG A 37 -11.15 -14.48 -9.68
CA ARG A 37 -10.05 -15.19 -10.36
C ARG A 37 -10.11 -15.00 -11.86
N LYS A 38 -11.28 -15.14 -12.48
CA LYS A 38 -11.47 -14.89 -13.92
C LYS A 38 -11.10 -13.46 -14.29
N MET A 39 -11.64 -12.47 -13.57
CA MET A 39 -11.32 -11.06 -13.80
C MET A 39 -9.84 -10.78 -13.64
N THR A 40 -9.20 -11.35 -12.60
CA THR A 40 -7.77 -11.20 -12.38
C THR A 40 -6.97 -11.82 -13.52
N SER A 41 -7.32 -13.02 -13.98
CA SER A 41 -6.65 -13.68 -15.11
C SER A 41 -6.72 -12.82 -16.37
N GLU A 42 -7.89 -12.28 -16.70
CA GLU A 42 -8.08 -11.40 -17.87
C GLU A 42 -7.30 -10.08 -17.73
N LEU A 43 -7.18 -9.54 -16.50
CA LEU A 43 -6.42 -8.32 -16.24
C LEU A 43 -4.91 -8.52 -16.35
N LEU A 44 -4.41 -9.70 -15.99
CA LEU A 44 -2.98 -10.02 -16.02
C LEU A 44 -2.51 -10.48 -17.41
N ASP A 45 -3.44 -10.83 -18.30
CA ASP A 45 -3.13 -11.35 -19.63
C ASP A 45 -2.29 -10.35 -20.45
N ASP A 46 -1.17 -10.86 -20.99
CA ASP A 46 -0.14 -10.09 -21.70
C ASP A 46 0.40 -8.83 -20.97
N LYS A 47 0.26 -8.76 -19.63
CA LYS A 47 0.76 -7.63 -18.85
C LYS A 47 2.00 -7.97 -18.05
N ILE A 48 2.77 -6.94 -17.77
CA ILE A 48 3.89 -7.00 -16.83
C ILE A 48 3.34 -6.87 -15.42
N VAL A 49 3.59 -7.87 -14.58
CA VAL A 49 3.13 -7.88 -13.18
C VAL A 49 4.28 -7.49 -12.27
N VAL A 50 4.11 -6.39 -11.54
CA VAL A 50 5.09 -5.88 -10.58
C VAL A 50 4.55 -6.08 -9.17
N GLY A 51 5.35 -6.60 -8.26
CA GLY A 51 4.93 -6.82 -6.88
C GLY A 51 6.05 -7.27 -5.96
N HIS A 52 5.69 -7.81 -4.81
CA HIS A 52 6.63 -8.28 -3.79
C HIS A 52 6.22 -9.67 -3.31
N ALA A 53 7.09 -10.67 -3.50
CA ALA A 53 6.83 -12.07 -3.21
C ALA A 53 5.60 -12.63 -3.95
N LEU A 54 5.48 -12.28 -5.23
CA LEU A 54 4.33 -12.57 -6.10
C LEU A 54 4.01 -14.06 -6.22
N GLN A 55 4.98 -14.94 -5.94
CA GLN A 55 4.75 -16.38 -5.89
C GLN A 55 3.64 -16.76 -4.89
N ASN A 56 3.59 -16.10 -3.73
CA ASN A 56 2.56 -16.34 -2.73
C ASN A 56 1.18 -15.93 -3.24
N ASP A 57 1.11 -14.77 -3.91
CA ASP A 57 -0.14 -14.24 -4.46
C ASP A 57 -0.68 -15.12 -5.59
N PHE A 58 0.17 -15.53 -6.53
CA PHE A 58 -0.22 -16.42 -7.62
C PHE A 58 -0.66 -17.80 -7.11
N GLN A 59 0.01 -18.33 -6.08
CA GLN A 59 -0.41 -19.56 -5.44
C GLN A 59 -1.77 -19.42 -4.75
N ALA A 60 -2.03 -18.31 -4.05
CA ALA A 60 -3.31 -18.04 -3.43
C ALA A 60 -4.45 -17.86 -4.46
N LEU A 61 -4.15 -17.26 -5.62
CA LEU A 61 -5.10 -17.08 -6.71
C LEU A 61 -5.26 -18.32 -7.60
N LEU A 62 -4.40 -19.33 -7.44
CA LEU A 62 -4.32 -20.50 -8.31
C LEU A 62 -4.16 -20.10 -9.78
N LEU A 63 -3.32 -19.10 -10.03
CA LEU A 63 -2.99 -18.58 -11.36
C LEU A 63 -1.51 -18.81 -11.67
N SER A 64 -1.18 -18.96 -12.95
CA SER A 64 0.20 -18.98 -13.43
C SER A 64 0.41 -17.80 -14.36
N HIS A 65 1.59 -17.20 -14.29
CA HIS A 65 1.97 -16.08 -15.13
C HIS A 65 3.40 -16.28 -15.67
N PRO A 66 3.70 -15.95 -16.94
CA PRO A 66 5.03 -16.18 -17.50
C PRO A 66 6.13 -15.47 -16.72
N HIS A 67 7.20 -16.19 -16.37
CA HIS A 67 8.31 -15.64 -15.60
C HIS A 67 8.95 -14.40 -16.26
N ALA A 68 8.97 -14.33 -17.59
CA ALA A 68 9.48 -13.17 -18.33
C ALA A 68 8.63 -11.89 -18.12
N LEU A 69 7.37 -12.05 -17.70
CA LEU A 69 6.45 -10.96 -17.44
C LEU A 69 6.39 -10.55 -15.95
N ILE A 70 7.02 -11.31 -15.06
CA ILE A 70 7.03 -11.07 -13.60
C ILE A 70 8.21 -10.18 -13.18
N ARG A 71 7.92 -9.12 -12.43
CA ARG A 71 8.88 -8.19 -11.80
C ARG A 71 8.70 -8.25 -10.28
N ASP A 72 9.32 -9.22 -9.63
CA ASP A 72 9.20 -9.45 -8.19
C ASP A 72 10.34 -8.80 -7.39
N THR A 73 10.01 -7.73 -6.67
CA THR A 73 10.95 -6.93 -5.87
C THR A 73 11.60 -7.69 -4.72
N ALA A 74 11.01 -8.79 -4.25
CA ALA A 74 11.56 -9.60 -3.16
C ALA A 74 12.80 -10.40 -3.61
N VAL A 75 12.81 -10.89 -4.85
CA VAL A 75 13.90 -11.73 -5.38
C VAL A 75 15.03 -10.93 -6.00
N PHE A 76 14.77 -9.67 -6.37
CA PHE A 76 15.72 -8.85 -7.10
C PHE A 76 16.92 -8.41 -6.24
N LYS A 77 18.07 -9.04 -6.51
CA LYS A 77 19.31 -8.85 -5.73
C LYS A 77 19.75 -7.38 -5.61
N PRO A 78 19.69 -6.53 -6.66
CA PRO A 78 20.12 -5.14 -6.55
C PRO A 78 19.27 -4.25 -5.64
N LEU A 79 18.07 -4.69 -5.24
CA LEU A 79 17.25 -3.98 -4.24
C LEU A 79 17.58 -4.40 -2.80
N ARG A 80 18.39 -5.45 -2.59
CA ARG A 80 18.72 -5.91 -1.23
C ARG A 80 19.53 -4.85 -0.49
N VAL A 81 19.14 -4.60 0.75
CA VAL A 81 19.80 -3.63 1.62
C VAL A 81 21.17 -4.19 2.07
N PRO A 82 22.24 -3.37 2.07
CA PRO A 82 23.56 -3.79 2.55
C PRO A 82 23.51 -4.43 3.95
N GLY A 83 24.22 -5.55 4.11
CA GLY A 83 24.26 -6.30 5.38
C GLY A 83 23.12 -7.31 5.57
N TRP A 84 22.14 -7.35 4.65
CA TRP A 84 21.02 -8.31 4.66
C TRP A 84 20.88 -9.08 3.36
N GLU A 85 21.97 -9.18 2.60
CA GLU A 85 22.01 -9.79 1.27
C GLU A 85 21.62 -11.28 1.27
N LYS A 86 21.80 -11.98 2.40
CA LYS A 86 21.51 -13.41 2.55
C LYS A 86 20.03 -13.73 2.79
N LYS A 87 19.21 -12.75 3.17
CA LYS A 87 17.78 -12.94 3.47
C LYS A 87 16.91 -12.22 2.46
N THR A 88 15.73 -12.75 2.20
CA THR A 88 14.71 -12.03 1.43
C THR A 88 14.23 -10.84 2.28
N PRO A 89 14.45 -9.58 1.83
CA PRO A 89 14.04 -8.42 2.59
C PRO A 89 12.51 -8.28 2.57
N SER A 90 11.93 -7.78 3.67
CA SER A 90 10.51 -7.42 3.68
C SER A 90 10.26 -6.15 2.88
N LEU A 91 9.06 -6.00 2.33
CA LEU A 91 8.62 -4.78 1.64
C LEU A 91 8.76 -3.54 2.52
N ALA A 92 8.41 -3.65 3.81
CA ALA A 92 8.57 -2.61 4.82
C ALA A 92 10.00 -2.08 4.85
N ARG A 93 10.97 -2.99 4.93
CA ARG A 93 12.39 -2.64 5.00
C ARG A 93 12.93 -2.05 3.71
N LEU A 94 12.52 -2.60 2.57
CA LEU A 94 12.89 -2.05 1.26
C LEU A 94 12.36 -0.62 1.11
N SER A 95 11.12 -0.39 1.52
CA SER A 95 10.49 0.94 1.44
C SER A 95 11.12 1.93 2.40
N GLU A 96 11.45 1.50 3.62
CA GLU A 96 12.15 2.37 4.57
C GLU A 96 13.54 2.77 4.05
N HIS A 97 14.28 1.83 3.45
CA HIS A 97 15.62 2.12 2.95
C HIS A 97 15.63 2.95 1.66
N TRP A 98 14.82 2.56 0.66
CA TRP A 98 14.88 3.15 -0.69
C TRP A 98 13.88 4.28 -0.92
N LEU A 99 12.71 4.21 -0.27
CA LEU A 99 11.65 5.22 -0.42
C LEU A 99 11.61 6.19 0.76
N GLN A 100 12.39 5.96 1.82
CA GLN A 100 12.35 6.71 3.07
C GLN A 100 10.92 6.79 3.65
N GLN A 101 10.11 5.78 3.36
CA GLN A 101 8.71 5.67 3.78
C GLN A 101 8.57 4.46 4.68
N LYS A 102 8.05 4.69 5.90
CA LYS A 102 7.60 3.60 6.77
C LYS A 102 6.23 3.14 6.30
N LEU A 103 6.12 1.86 5.99
CA LEU A 103 4.84 1.20 5.82
C LEU A 103 4.21 0.99 7.20
N HIS A 104 2.89 0.92 7.25
CA HIS A 104 2.16 0.78 8.50
C HIS A 104 2.56 -0.51 9.26
N GLU A 105 2.75 -0.38 10.57
CA GLU A 105 2.93 -1.51 11.49
C GLU A 105 1.54 -1.92 12.00
N GLY A 106 0.96 -2.99 11.44
CA GLY A 106 -0.35 -3.50 11.84
C GLY A 106 -1.17 -3.99 10.65
N GLU A 107 -2.28 -3.29 10.38
CA GLU A 107 -3.17 -3.59 9.26
C GLU A 107 -2.51 -3.22 7.92
N HIS A 108 -2.44 -4.20 7.01
CA HIS A 108 -1.91 -4.02 5.67
C HIS A 108 -2.97 -3.42 4.74
N ASP A 109 -2.62 -2.30 4.09
CA ASP A 109 -3.38 -1.79 2.94
C ASP A 109 -2.76 -2.34 1.64
N SER A 110 -3.50 -3.25 1.00
CA SER A 110 -3.12 -3.84 -0.30
C SER A 110 -2.78 -2.80 -1.37
N VAL A 111 -3.44 -1.64 -1.36
CA VAL A 111 -3.23 -0.57 -2.33
C VAL A 111 -1.91 0.15 -2.05
N GLU A 112 -1.60 0.40 -0.77
CA GLU A 112 -0.32 0.99 -0.38
C GLU A 112 0.85 0.07 -0.70
N ASP A 113 0.73 -1.22 -0.35
CA ASP A 113 1.75 -2.24 -0.60
C ASP A 113 2.05 -2.37 -2.10
N ALA A 114 1.00 -2.45 -2.94
CA ALA A 114 1.16 -2.50 -4.40
C ALA A 114 1.85 -1.25 -4.96
N ARG A 115 1.53 -0.06 -4.42
CA ARG A 115 2.17 1.20 -4.82
C ARG A 115 3.63 1.24 -4.39
N ALA A 116 3.95 0.77 -3.19
CA ALA A 116 5.32 0.72 -2.68
C ALA A 116 6.18 -0.22 -3.55
N ALA A 117 5.68 -1.43 -3.85
CA ALA A 117 6.37 -2.37 -4.74
C ALA A 117 6.61 -1.77 -6.14
N LEU A 118 5.61 -1.10 -6.71
CA LEU A 118 5.76 -0.44 -8.01
C LEU A 118 6.80 0.70 -7.99
N ARG A 119 6.85 1.49 -6.91
CA ARG A 119 7.87 2.55 -6.75
C ARG A 119 9.28 1.96 -6.65
N LEU A 120 9.46 0.87 -5.88
CA LEU A 120 10.73 0.15 -5.78
C LEU A 120 11.20 -0.37 -7.14
N TYR A 121 10.29 -0.95 -7.92
CA TYR A 121 10.60 -1.38 -9.28
C TYR A 121 11.05 -0.19 -10.15
N ARG A 122 10.34 0.93 -10.11
CA ARG A 122 10.67 2.12 -10.92
C ARG A 122 12.09 2.64 -10.66
N LEU A 123 12.54 2.66 -9.39
CA LEU A 123 13.90 3.09 -9.02
C LEU A 123 15.00 2.31 -9.73
N ARG A 124 14.79 1.01 -9.99
CA ARG A 124 15.79 0.12 -10.62
C ARG A 124 15.33 -0.45 -11.95
N SER A 125 14.30 0.11 -12.56
CA SER A 125 13.65 -0.41 -13.78
C SER A 125 14.63 -0.56 -14.95
N ARG A 126 15.50 0.43 -15.18
CA ARG A 126 16.53 0.37 -16.24
C ARG A 126 17.48 -0.81 -16.05
N GLN A 127 18.02 -0.96 -14.83
CA GLN A 127 18.92 -2.06 -14.48
C GLN A 127 18.21 -3.41 -14.59
N TRP A 128 16.96 -3.48 -14.16
CA TRP A 128 16.13 -4.66 -14.23
C TRP A 128 15.93 -5.14 -15.67
N GLU A 129 15.46 -4.25 -16.54
CA GLU A 129 15.18 -4.58 -17.94
C GLU A 129 16.48 -4.89 -18.71
N LYS A 130 17.61 -4.27 -18.35
CA LYS A 130 18.93 -4.66 -18.88
C LYS A 130 19.31 -6.09 -18.48
N GLN A 131 19.13 -6.45 -17.21
CA GLN A 131 19.40 -7.82 -16.74
C GLN A 131 18.47 -8.84 -17.39
N LEU A 132 17.17 -8.56 -17.49
CA LEU A 132 16.22 -9.42 -18.17
C LEU A 132 16.55 -9.59 -19.65
N LYS A 133 16.90 -8.52 -20.36
CA LYS A 133 17.32 -8.59 -21.78
C LYS A 133 18.59 -9.40 -21.95
N SER A 134 19.57 -9.26 -21.05
CA SER A 134 20.76 -10.11 -21.07
C SER A 134 20.37 -11.56 -20.86
N ILE A 135 19.64 -11.89 -19.79
CA ILE A 135 19.21 -13.27 -19.51
C ILE A 135 18.44 -13.86 -20.71
N MET A 136 17.44 -13.14 -21.23
CA MET A 136 16.65 -13.61 -22.37
C MET A 136 17.45 -13.65 -23.69
N GLY A 137 18.38 -12.72 -23.89
CA GLY A 137 19.28 -12.71 -25.04
C GLY A 137 20.22 -13.92 -25.02
N ASN A 138 20.76 -14.26 -23.85
CA ASN A 138 21.55 -15.47 -23.64
C ASN A 138 20.74 -16.76 -23.92
N TYR A 139 19.45 -16.78 -23.61
CA TYR A 139 18.56 -17.91 -23.99
C TYR A 139 18.33 -18.02 -25.51
N ARG A 140 18.34 -16.91 -26.26
CA ARG A 140 18.21 -16.93 -27.73
C ARG A 140 19.50 -17.39 -28.42
N VAL A 141 20.66 -16.98 -27.90
CA VAL A 141 21.99 -17.34 -28.45
C VAL A 141 22.33 -18.81 -28.23
N GLY A 142 21.74 -19.47 -27.23
CA GLY A 142 21.88 -20.93 -27.01
C GLY A 142 21.25 -21.82 -28.10
N SER A 143 20.47 -21.27 -29.04
CA SER A 143 19.82 -22.02 -30.12
C SER A 143 20.32 -21.67 -31.52
N SER A 144 21.25 -20.72 -31.67
CA SER A 144 21.85 -20.38 -32.97
C SER A 144 23.16 -19.63 -32.75
N ASN A 145 24.28 -20.28 -33.09
CA ASN A 145 25.57 -19.60 -33.19
C ASN A 145 25.52 -18.48 -34.23
N ASN A 146 26.20 -17.38 -33.89
CA ASN A 146 26.61 -16.23 -34.71
C ASN A 146 25.61 -15.06 -34.88
N ALA A 147 25.85 -13.96 -34.14
CA ALA A 147 25.81 -12.58 -34.66
C ALA A 147 26.28 -11.54 -33.60
N SER A 148 27.42 -10.92 -33.89
CA SER A 148 27.89 -9.55 -33.54
C SER A 148 27.44 -8.88 -32.23
N ALA A 149 28.44 -8.67 -31.36
CA ALA A 149 28.40 -7.71 -30.26
C ALA A 149 28.33 -6.27 -30.79
N ALA A 150 27.33 -5.51 -30.34
CA ALA A 150 27.33 -4.05 -30.38
C ALA A 150 27.56 -3.55 -28.94
N ASP A 151 28.73 -2.97 -28.76
CA ASP A 151 29.17 -2.22 -27.60
C ASP A 151 28.54 -0.82 -27.66
N ASP A 152 27.73 -0.48 -26.66
CA ASP A 152 27.30 0.89 -26.41
C ASP A 152 27.52 1.18 -24.93
N GLY A 153 28.71 1.66 -24.63
CA GLY A 153 29.05 2.30 -23.37
C GLY A 153 28.31 3.64 -23.25
N VAL A 154 27.47 3.77 -22.22
CA VAL A 154 26.93 5.06 -21.79
C VAL A 154 27.05 5.11 -20.27
N GLU A 155 27.66 6.20 -19.83
CA GLU A 155 28.19 6.52 -18.51
C GLU A 155 27.11 6.56 -17.41
N ASP A 156 27.55 6.30 -16.17
CA ASP A 156 26.74 6.31 -14.95
C ASP A 156 26.14 7.71 -14.67
N ASP A 157 24.87 7.91 -15.04
CA ASP A 157 24.09 9.06 -14.60
C ASP A 157 23.42 8.74 -13.24
N ALA A 158 24.13 9.12 -12.17
CA ALA A 158 23.58 9.20 -10.83
C ALA A 158 22.38 10.16 -10.85
N GLY A 159 21.18 9.63 -10.60
CA GLY A 159 19.96 10.43 -10.57
C GLY A 159 20.11 11.68 -9.69
N GLU A 160 19.90 12.83 -10.29
CA GLU A 160 19.91 14.13 -9.62
C GLU A 160 18.98 14.15 -8.38
N PRO A 161 19.41 14.77 -7.27
CA PRO A 161 18.52 15.13 -6.17
C PRO A 161 17.57 16.24 -6.62
N VAL A 162 16.27 16.01 -6.52
CA VAL A 162 15.26 17.03 -6.79
C VAL A 162 15.27 18.05 -5.64
N GLU A 163 16.11 19.08 -5.72
CA GLU A 163 16.07 20.25 -4.83
C GLU A 163 14.75 20.99 -5.00
N ARG A 164 13.96 21.08 -3.92
CA ARG A 164 12.80 21.98 -3.86
C ARG A 164 13.27 23.36 -3.41
N LYS A 165 13.33 24.33 -4.34
CA LYS A 165 13.48 25.75 -4.00
C LYS A 165 12.24 26.26 -3.23
N PRO A 166 12.43 27.11 -2.20
CA PRO A 166 11.32 27.77 -1.52
C PRO A 166 10.74 28.87 -2.43
N ALA A 167 9.42 28.84 -2.64
CA ALA A 167 8.71 29.89 -3.35
C ALA A 167 8.74 31.19 -2.53
N ALA A 168 9.33 32.22 -3.13
CA ALA A 168 9.35 33.58 -2.62
C ALA A 168 7.93 34.17 -2.59
N SER A 169 7.53 34.64 -1.42
CA SER A 169 6.36 35.50 -1.23
C SER A 169 6.71 36.92 -1.62
N ALA A 170 6.02 37.48 -2.61
CA ALA A 170 5.97 38.93 -2.82
C ALA A 170 4.64 39.38 -3.45
N ARG A 171 4.02 40.35 -2.74
CA ARG A 171 3.06 41.40 -3.17
C ARG A 171 1.59 40.97 -3.25
N SER A 172 0.66 41.44 -2.39
CA SER A 172 0.21 42.77 -1.91
C SER A 172 -1.01 43.32 -2.66
N SER A 173 -2.01 43.72 -1.87
CA SER A 173 -3.05 44.77 -2.07
C SER A 173 -4.51 44.34 -2.33
N GLY A 174 -5.42 45.03 -1.60
CA GLY A 174 -6.87 45.14 -1.84
C GLY A 174 -7.73 44.32 -0.87
N SER A 175 -8.14 44.83 0.30
CA SER A 175 -9.28 45.72 0.55
C SER A 175 -10.63 45.17 0.03
N GLY A 176 -11.52 44.78 0.94
CA GLY A 176 -12.90 44.41 0.63
C GLY A 176 -13.59 43.67 1.78
N ALA A 177 -14.67 44.26 2.29
CA ALA A 177 -15.34 43.96 3.56
C ALA A 177 -16.19 42.68 3.61
N SER A 178 -16.60 42.34 4.85
CA SER A 178 -17.98 41.93 5.23
C SER A 178 -18.17 40.52 5.81
N ALA A 179 -18.37 40.50 7.13
CA ALA A 179 -19.45 39.83 7.88
C ALA A 179 -19.59 38.28 7.88
N THR A 180 -19.90 37.81 9.10
CA THR A 180 -20.55 36.53 9.47
C THR A 180 -19.67 35.32 9.79
N ALA A 181 -19.17 35.26 11.04
CA ALA A 181 -18.80 33.99 11.69
C ALA A 181 -18.89 34.09 13.22
N ALA A 182 -20.02 34.60 13.73
CA ALA A 182 -20.43 34.47 15.13
C ALA A 182 -21.46 33.33 15.21
N ALA A 183 -21.01 32.06 15.22
CA ALA A 183 -21.94 30.92 15.32
C ALA A 183 -21.39 29.58 15.83
N ALA A 184 -20.12 29.45 16.27
CA ALA A 184 -19.55 28.10 16.50
C ALA A 184 -18.76 27.90 17.80
N GLN A 185 -18.96 28.74 18.83
CA GLN A 185 -18.27 28.60 20.13
C GLN A 185 -19.19 28.58 21.36
N GLN A 186 -20.49 28.30 21.19
CA GLN A 186 -21.46 28.23 22.29
C GLN A 186 -22.10 26.85 22.54
N ALA A 187 -21.53 25.76 22.00
CA ALA A 187 -22.11 24.42 22.13
C ALA A 187 -21.40 23.46 23.12
N ALA A 188 -20.35 23.88 23.83
CA ALA A 188 -19.51 22.95 24.62
C ALA A 188 -19.46 23.21 26.14
N ARG A 189 -20.36 24.02 26.72
CA ARG A 189 -20.33 24.31 28.18
C ARG A 189 -21.65 24.17 28.95
N ALA A 190 -22.70 23.57 28.36
CA ALA A 190 -24.02 23.46 29.00
C ALA A 190 -24.49 22.03 29.34
N ALA A 191 -23.59 21.03 29.38
CA ALA A 191 -23.96 19.63 29.69
C ALA A 191 -23.32 19.06 30.97
N ALA A 192 -22.62 19.88 31.77
CA ALA A 192 -21.94 19.44 33.01
C ALA A 192 -22.51 20.06 34.30
N ALA A 193 -23.67 20.73 34.26
CA ALA A 193 -24.24 21.46 35.41
C ALA A 193 -25.69 21.06 35.76
N ALA A 194 -26.12 19.84 35.43
CA ALA A 194 -27.51 19.39 35.63
C ALA A 194 -27.67 18.02 36.33
N ALA A 195 -26.69 17.58 37.15
CA ALA A 195 -26.80 16.34 37.91
C ALA A 195 -26.45 16.46 39.41
N ALA A 196 -26.40 17.69 39.95
CA ALA A 196 -26.03 17.93 41.35
C ALA A 196 -26.86 19.04 42.01
N ALA A 197 -28.19 19.05 41.87
CA ALA A 197 -29.08 19.85 42.72
C ALA A 197 -30.57 19.53 42.50
N SER A 198 -31.09 18.45 43.10
CA SER A 198 -32.49 18.36 43.55
C SER A 198 -32.83 16.97 44.13
N ARG A 199 -32.58 16.78 45.43
CA ARG A 199 -33.42 15.86 46.22
C ARG A 199 -33.45 16.35 47.67
N THR A 200 -34.45 17.18 47.92
CA THR A 200 -34.81 17.78 49.20
C THR A 200 -35.31 16.74 50.22
N PRO A 201 -35.22 17.05 51.53
CA PRO A 201 -35.69 16.18 52.60
C PRO A 201 -37.17 16.41 52.89
N ASN A 202 -37.88 15.39 53.39
CA ASN A 202 -39.18 15.58 54.05
C ASN A 202 -39.20 14.91 55.42
N ALA A 203 -39.69 15.64 56.41
CA ALA A 203 -39.57 15.37 57.83
C ALA A 203 -40.90 14.89 58.43
N GLY A 204 -40.79 13.87 59.29
CA GLY A 204 -41.46 13.83 60.60
C GLY A 204 -42.90 13.30 60.70
N LYS A 205 -43.10 12.27 61.52
CA LYS A 205 -43.67 12.39 62.89
C LYS A 205 -43.90 11.02 63.53
N LYS A 206 -43.46 10.92 64.81
CA LYS A 206 -44.11 10.37 66.02
C LYS A 206 -44.73 8.95 65.96
N LYS A 207 -44.80 8.13 67.01
CA LYS A 207 -44.26 7.97 68.38
C LYS A 207 -45.08 6.78 68.95
N ARG A 208 -44.54 6.07 69.95
CA ARG A 208 -45.23 5.12 70.87
C ARG A 208 -45.39 3.71 70.26
N LYS A 209 -45.18 2.63 71.00
CA LYS A 209 -45.38 2.39 72.44
C LYS A 209 -44.34 1.41 72.96
#